data_AF-A0A386UNZ9-F1
#
_entry.id   AF-A0A386UNZ9-F1
#
_cell.length_a   1.000
_cell.length_b   1.000
_cell.length_c   1.000
_cell.angle_alpha   90.00
_cell.angle_beta   90.00
_cell.angle_gamma   90.00
#
_symmetry.space_group_name_H-M   'P 1'
#
loop_
_entity.id
_entity.type
_entity.pdbx_description
1 polymer ?
#
loop_
_entity_poly.entity_id
_entity_poly.type
_entity_poly.pdbx_seq_one_letter_code
_entity_poly.pdbx_strand_id
1 'polypeptide(L)' 'MTNSDPLLKDIEAARLLGIAIATFWRRVADGTVPRPIKLGKVSRWPQSEILEVIEKAKAARTAA' A
#
# COMPACT_ATOMS: atom_id res chain seq x y z
N MET A 1 -9.76 -11.69 20.35
CA MET A 1 -8.68 -11.89 19.37
C MET A 1 -8.22 -10.50 18.95
N THR A 2 -6.95 -10.15 19.14
CA THR A 2 -6.44 -8.84 18.74
C THR A 2 -6.36 -8.80 17.21
N ASN A 3 -7.38 -8.23 16.58
CA ASN A 3 -7.50 -7.97 15.14
C ASN A 3 -6.48 -6.88 14.72
N SER A 4 -5.19 -7.12 14.91
CA SER A 4 -4.16 -6.18 14.49
C SER A 4 -3.91 -6.32 13.00
N ASP A 5 -4.09 -5.22 12.28
CA ASP A 5 -3.77 -5.11 10.85
C ASP A 5 -2.27 -5.34 10.62
N PRO A 6 -1.86 -6.39 9.88
CA PRO A 6 -0.46 -6.70 9.66
C PRO A 6 0.28 -5.53 8.98
N LEU A 7 1.47 -5.21 9.50
CA LEU A 7 2.34 -4.19 8.93
C LEU A 7 3.32 -4.79 7.92
N LEU A 8 3.21 -4.32 6.69
CA LEU A 8 4.00 -4.76 5.54
C LEU A 8 5.26 -3.91 5.36
N LYS A 9 6.31 -4.56 4.85
CA LYS A 9 7.45 -3.89 4.22
C LYS A 9 7.07 -3.37 2.83
N ASP A 10 7.87 -2.47 2.30
CA ASP A 10 7.76 -1.96 0.94
C ASP A 10 7.77 -3.07 -0.13
N ILE A 11 8.63 -4.08 0.00
CA ILE A 11 8.68 -5.21 -0.93
C ILE A 11 7.38 -6.03 -0.88
N GLU A 12 6.81 -6.23 0.30
CA GLU A 12 5.58 -7.01 0.49
C GLU A 12 4.38 -6.27 -0.07
N ALA A 13 4.26 -4.97 0.23
CA ALA A 13 3.23 -4.10 -0.34
C ALA A 13 3.34 -4.01 -1.88
N ALA A 14 4.55 -3.87 -2.41
CA ALA A 14 4.78 -3.86 -3.86
C ALA A 14 4.38 -5.19 -4.53
N ARG A 15 4.69 -6.32 -3.88
CA ARG A 15 4.26 -7.66 -4.33
C ARG A 15 2.76 -7.82 -4.33
N LEU A 16 2.06 -7.34 -3.29
CA LEU A 16 0.59 -7.39 -3.25
C LEU A 16 -0.06 -6.61 -4.39
N LEU A 17 0.54 -5.47 -4.77
CA LEU A 17 0.08 -4.67 -5.92
C LEU A 17 0.59 -5.19 -7.27
N GLY A 18 1.43 -6.23 -7.31
CA GLY A 18 1.99 -6.79 -8.54
C GLY A 18 2.95 -5.86 -9.28
N ILE A 19 3.65 -4.96 -8.57
CA ILE A 19 4.54 -3.95 -9.17
C ILE A 19 5.97 -4.04 -8.62
N ALA A 20 6.92 -3.49 -9.37
CA ALA A 20 8.30 -3.34 -8.90
C ALA A 20 8.40 -2.31 -7.75
N ILE A 21 9.38 -2.50 -6.86
CA ILE A 21 9.57 -1.63 -5.67
C ILE A 21 9.81 -0.16 -6.04
N ALA A 22 10.52 0.11 -7.13
CA ALA A 22 10.75 1.47 -7.62
C ALA A 22 9.44 2.14 -8.06
N THR A 23 8.55 1.37 -8.72
CA THR A 23 7.22 1.84 -9.08
C THR A 23 6.37 2.07 -7.83
N PHE A 24 6.46 1.20 -6.83
CA PHE A 24 5.76 1.39 -5.56
C PHE A 24 6.14 2.74 -4.90
N TRP A 25 7.43 3.06 -4.79
CA TRP A 25 7.87 4.34 -4.25
C TRP A 25 7.43 5.55 -5.10
N ARG A 26 7.39 5.42 -6.43
CA ARG A 26 6.81 6.46 -7.31
C ARG A 26 5.32 6.67 -7.02
N ARG A 27 4.56 5.58 -6.78
CA ARG A 27 3.14 5.65 -6.40
C ARG A 27 2.92 6.20 -5.00
N VAL A 28 3.86 6.01 -4.09
CA VAL A 28 3.85 6.67 -2.77
C VAL A 28 4.08 8.18 -2.94
N ALA A 29 4.99 8.57 -3.83
CA ALA A 29 5.28 9.97 -4.11
C ALA A 29 4.14 10.70 -4.84
N ASP A 30 3.47 10.03 -5.78
CA ASP A 30 2.32 10.59 -6.51
C ASP A 30 0.99 10.55 -5.71
N GLY A 31 0.98 9.88 -4.55
CA GLY A 31 -0.17 9.79 -3.65
C GLY A 31 -1.18 8.70 -3.99
N THR A 32 -0.97 7.92 -5.05
CA THR A 32 -1.83 6.76 -5.39
C THR A 32 -1.73 5.66 -4.33
N VAL A 33 -0.54 5.48 -3.74
CA VAL A 33 -0.30 4.59 -2.60
C VAL A 33 -0.10 5.45 -1.34
N PRO A 34 -0.65 5.05 -0.19
CA PRO A 34 -0.52 5.82 1.05
C PRO A 34 0.92 5.95 1.53
N ARG A 35 1.17 7.01 2.32
CA ARG A 35 2.48 7.24 2.95
C ARG A 35 2.72 6.21 4.06
N PRO A 36 3.99 5.79 4.28
CA PRO A 36 4.29 4.81 5.32
C PRO A 36 4.06 5.35 6.72
N ILE A 37 3.64 4.46 7.62
CA ILE A 37 3.78 4.61 9.05
C ILE A 37 5.26 4.48 9.41
N LYS A 38 5.79 5.49 10.11
CA LYS A 38 7.18 5.49 10.60
C LYS A 38 7.26 4.85 11.98
N LEU A 39 7.95 3.72 12.06
CA LEU A 39 8.30 3.07 13.33
C LEU A 39 9.81 3.24 13.56
N GLY A 40 10.18 4.40 14.10
CA GLY A 40 11.59 4.81 14.20
C GLY A 40 12.23 4.93 12.80
N LYS A 41 13.26 4.14 12.53
CA LYS A 41 13.98 4.14 11.24
C LYS A 41 13.30 3.31 10.16
N VAL A 42 12.29 2.50 10.48
CA VAL A 42 11.62 1.64 9.50
C VAL A 42 10.30 2.23 9.04
N SER A 43 10.00 2.02 7.76
CA SER A 43 8.74 2.40 7.12
C SER A 43 7.88 1.17 6.96
N ARG A 44 6.59 1.26 7.32
CA ARG A 44 5.63 0.17 7.26
C ARG A 44 4.29 0.64 6.72
N TRP A 45 3.55 -0.28 6.12
CA TRP A 45 2.21 -0.03 5.60
C TRP A 45 1.23 -1.01 6.21
N PRO A 46 0.06 -0.56 6.71
CA PRO A 46 -1.01 -1.48 7.06
C PRO A 46 -1.47 -2.26 5.83
N GLN A 47 -1.72 -3.55 5.99
CA GLN A 47 -2.17 -4.39 4.88
C GLN A 47 -3.53 -3.91 4.37
N SER A 48 -4.44 -3.49 5.26
CA SER A 48 -5.75 -2.96 4.85
C SER A 48 -5.63 -1.77 3.89
N GLU A 49 -4.74 -0.82 4.18
CA GLU A 49 -4.53 0.37 3.34
C GLU A 49 -4.00 0.02 1.95
N ILE A 50 -3.12 -0.99 1.84
CA ILE A 50 -2.64 -1.46 0.53
C ILE A 50 -3.77 -2.15 -0.25
N LEU A 51 -4.63 -2.91 0.42
CA LEU A 51 -5.81 -3.51 -0.22
C LEU A 51 -6.82 -2.45 -0.66
N GLU A 52 -7.00 -1.37 0.10
CA GLU A 52 -7.86 -0.25 -0.31
C GLU A 52 -7.41 0.41 -1.60
N VAL A 53 -6.12 0.43 -1.92
CA VAL A 53 -5.62 0.92 -3.22
C VAL A 53 -6.21 0.10 -4.37
N ILE A 54 -6.31 -1.22 -4.20
CA ILE A 54 -6.92 -2.12 -5.18
C ILE A 54 -8.42 -1.83 -5.31
N GLU A 55 -9.12 -1.67 -4.19
CA GLU A 55 -10.55 -1.39 -4.21
C GLU A 55 -10.88 -0.02 -4.84
N LYS A 56 -10.07 1.01 -4.55
CA LYS A 56 -10.19 2.32 -5.21
C LYS A 56 -9.97 2.22 -6.71
N ALA A 57 -8.97 1.45 -7.15
CA ALA A 57 -8.71 1.22 -8.58
C ALA A 57 -9.86 0.48 -9.26
N LYS A 58 -10.45 -0.53 -8.59
CA LYS A 58 -11.65 -1.23 -9.07
C LYS A 58 -12.85 -0.28 -9.19
N ALA A 59 -13.09 0.55 -8.18
CA ALA A 59 -14.19 1.51 -8.18
C ALA A 59 -14.03 2.55 -9.30
N ALA A 60 -12.82 3.08 -9.50
CA ALA A 60 -12.52 4.02 -10.59
C ALA A 60 -12.73 3.39 -11.97
N ARG A 61 -12.41 2.10 -12.14
CA ARG A 61 -12.66 1.37 -13.40
C ARG A 61 -14.14 1.22 -13.70
N THR A 62 -14.98 0.97 -12.70
CA THR A 62 -16.43 0.78 -12.89
C THR A 62 -17.18 2.11 -13.10
N ALA A 63 -16.61 3.23 -12.64
CA ALA A 63 -17.21 4.55 -12.78
C ALA A 63 -16.90 5.24 -14.13
N ALA A 64 -16.06 4.63 -14.97
CA ALA A 64 -15.69 5.11 -16.31
C ALA A 64 -16.43 4.33 -17.40
#